data_AF-A0A6G2DEJ4-F1
#
_entry.id   AF-A0A6G2DEJ4-F1
#
_cell.length_a   1.000
_cell.length_b   1.000
_cell.length_c   1.000
_cell.angle_alpha   90.00
_cell.angle_beta   90.00
_cell.angle_gamma   90.00
#
_symmetry.space_group_name_H-M   'P 1'
#
loop_
_entity.id
_entity.type
_entity.pdbx_description
1 polymer ?
#
loop_
_entity_poly.entity_id
_entity_poly.type
_entity_poly.pdbx_seq_one_letter_code
_entity_poly.pdbx_strand_id
1 'polypeptide(L)'
;MNEIKCPNCGEVFTVNESQYAELLSQVRTAEFDKELHDRMKQELALAEQKAMNEQQTKLAQKDQEIAQLQSQIQNFDTEKELAKKEVEQTSHEALLAKDKEVQLLENQLATLRLEHENQLQKT
;
A
#
# COMPACT_ATOMS: atom_id res chain seq x y z
N MET A 1 13.70 -27.34 -59.76
CA MET A 1 12.77 -27.15 -60.90
C MET A 1 11.62 -28.11 -60.75
N ASN A 2 10.47 -27.62 -60.29
CA ASN A 2 9.23 -28.39 -60.27
C ASN A 2 8.41 -27.99 -61.50
N GLU A 3 8.21 -28.93 -62.42
CA GLU A 3 7.37 -28.74 -63.61
C GLU A 3 5.91 -29.02 -63.25
N ILE A 4 5.03 -28.05 -63.50
CA ILE A 4 3.59 -28.19 -63.26
C ILE A 4 2.90 -28.27 -64.61
N LYS A 5 2.10 -29.32 -64.80
CA LYS A 5 1.40 -29.58 -66.04
C LYS A 5 -0.07 -29.21 -65.90
N CYS A 6 -0.57 -28.34 -66.76
CA CYS A 6 -1.97 -27.94 -66.73
C CYS A 6 -2.87 -29.13 -67.10
N PRO A 7 -3.80 -29.56 -66.23
CA PRO A 7 -4.69 -30.68 -66.54
C PRO A 7 -5.73 -30.34 -67.63
N ASN A 8 -5.91 -29.06 -67.98
CA ASN A 8 -6.94 -28.62 -68.94
C ASN A 8 -6.42 -28.47 -70.38
N CYS A 9 -5.18 -28.02 -70.58
CA CYS A 9 -4.58 -27.86 -71.92
C CYS A 9 -3.29 -28.67 -72.13
N GLY A 10 -2.79 -29.35 -71.10
CA GLY A 10 -1.57 -30.18 -71.17
C GLY A 10 -0.26 -29.41 -71.20
N GLU A 11 -0.32 -28.08 -71.20
CA GLU A 11 0.83 -27.18 -71.27
C GLU A 11 1.66 -27.29 -69.99
N VAL A 12 2.97 -27.51 -70.16
CA VAL A 12 3.93 -27.67 -69.06
C VAL A 12 4.53 -26.30 -68.79
N PHE A 13 4.34 -25.78 -67.59
CA PHE A 13 5.01 -24.56 -67.15
C PHE A 13 5.88 -24.85 -65.94
N THR A 14 7.10 -24.33 -66.00
CA THR A 14 8.06 -24.32 -64.90
C THR A 14 7.72 -23.17 -63.96
N VAL A 15 7.59 -23.44 -62.66
CA VAL A 15 7.55 -22.34 -61.68
C VAL A 15 8.90 -21.63 -61.75
N ASN A 16 8.89 -20.41 -62.30
CA ASN A 16 10.09 -19.63 -62.44
C ASN A 16 10.39 -18.98 -61.07
N GLU A 17 11.31 -19.60 -60.32
CA GLU A 17 11.76 -19.12 -59.01
C GLU A 17 12.20 -17.64 -59.05
N SER A 18 12.68 -17.14 -60.20
CA SER A 18 13.03 -15.72 -60.38
C SER A 18 11.82 -14.78 -60.41
N GLN A 19 10.70 -15.19 -61.02
CA GLN A 19 9.45 -14.40 -61.02
C GLN A 19 8.78 -14.40 -59.64
N TYR A 20 8.90 -15.53 -58.91
CA TYR A 20 8.46 -15.60 -57.52
C TYR A 20 9.33 -14.71 -56.60
N ALA A 21 10.65 -14.67 -56.83
CA ALA A 21 11.56 -13.78 -56.13
C ALA A 21 11.29 -12.29 -56.45
N GLU A 22 10.96 -11.95 -57.70
CA GLU A 22 10.53 -10.60 -58.08
C GLU A 22 9.25 -10.18 -57.34
N LEU A 23 8.23 -11.04 -57.30
CA LEU A 23 7.00 -10.81 -56.52
C LEU A 23 7.28 -10.60 -55.03
N LEU A 24 8.19 -11.39 -54.43
CA LEU A 24 8.59 -11.21 -53.03
C LEU A 24 9.36 -9.90 -52.80
N SER A 25 10.20 -9.49 -53.75
CA SER A 25 10.95 -8.23 -53.67
C SER A 25 10.05 -6.99 -53.74
N GLN A 26 8.90 -7.09 -54.41
CA GLN A 26 7.87 -6.03 -54.43
C GLN A 26 7.12 -5.86 -53.11
N VAL A 27 7.09 -6.90 -52.27
CA VAL A 27 6.40 -6.88 -50.96
C VAL A 27 7.36 -6.50 -49.83
N ARG A 28 8.65 -6.87 -49.94
CA ARG A 28 9.71 -6.50 -48.99
C ARG A 28 10.57 -5.38 -49.56
N THR A 29 9.97 -4.20 -49.71
CA THR A 29 10.71 -3.01 -50.13
C THR A 29 11.28 -2.28 -48.91
N ALA A 30 12.28 -1.42 -49.14
CA ALA A 30 12.86 -0.59 -48.09
C ALA A 30 11.81 0.34 -47.44
N GLU A 31 10.78 0.76 -48.18
CA GLU A 31 9.66 1.53 -47.65
C GLU A 31 8.80 0.72 -46.68
N PHE A 32 8.49 -0.54 -47.01
CA PHE A 32 7.77 -1.43 -46.12
C PHE A 32 8.54 -1.72 -44.83
N ASP A 33 9.85 -2.01 -44.95
CA ASP A 33 10.70 -2.23 -43.78
C ASP A 33 10.80 -0.99 -42.89
N LYS A 34 10.85 0.21 -43.50
CA LYS A 34 10.84 1.48 -42.79
C LYS A 34 9.51 1.70 -42.06
N GLU A 35 8.39 1.52 -42.73
CA GLU A 35 7.06 1.65 -42.12
C GLU A 35 6.87 0.65 -40.97
N LEU A 36 7.32 -0.59 -41.14
CA LEU A 36 7.29 -1.61 -40.11
C LEU A 36 8.12 -1.19 -38.88
N HIS A 37 9.33 -0.66 -39.09
CA HIS A 37 10.18 -0.16 -38.01
C HIS A 37 9.57 1.05 -37.30
N ASP A 38 9.00 2.00 -38.05
CA ASP A 38 8.38 3.19 -37.50
C ASP A 38 7.15 2.81 -36.66
N ARG A 39 6.33 1.87 -37.15
CA ARG A 39 5.20 1.31 -36.40
C ARG A 39 5.66 0.57 -35.15
N MET A 40 6.71 -0.24 -35.24
CA MET A 40 7.26 -0.97 -34.08
C MET A 40 7.77 0.00 -33.01
N LYS A 41 8.44 1.10 -33.40
CA LYS A 41 8.87 2.16 -32.48
C LYS A 41 7.68 2.85 -31.81
N GLN A 42 6.63 3.16 -32.56
CA GLN A 42 5.43 3.78 -32.01
C GLN A 42 4.73 2.87 -30.99
N GLU A 43 4.59 1.58 -31.31
CA GLU A 43 3.99 0.61 -30.39
C GLU A 43 4.81 0.43 -29.12
N LEU A 44 6.15 0.39 -29.23
CA LEU A 44 7.04 0.35 -28.06
C LEU A 44 6.87 1.59 -27.18
N ALA A 45 6.91 2.79 -27.77
CA ALA A 45 6.72 4.03 -27.03
C ALA A 45 5.35 4.09 -26.34
N LEU A 46 4.29 3.60 -27.00
CA LEU A 46 2.96 3.53 -26.42
C LEU A 46 2.89 2.53 -25.27
N ALA A 47 3.54 1.36 -25.40
CA ALA A 47 3.61 0.36 -24.35
C ALA A 47 4.38 0.88 -23.12
N GLU A 48 5.52 1.54 -23.34
CA GLU A 48 6.30 2.20 -22.28
C GLU A 48 5.48 3.27 -21.56
N GLN A 49 4.80 4.15 -22.30
CA GLN A 49 3.95 5.18 -21.71
C GLN A 49 2.80 4.59 -20.89
N LYS A 50 2.15 3.52 -21.37
CA LYS A 50 1.10 2.81 -20.63
C LYS A 50 1.63 2.21 -19.34
N ALA A 51 2.78 1.53 -19.40
CA ALA A 51 3.43 0.96 -18.22
C ALA A 51 3.81 2.03 -17.19
N MET A 52 4.35 3.17 -17.64
CA MET A 52 4.65 4.31 -16.77
C MET A 52 3.39 4.88 -16.11
N ASN A 53 2.30 5.05 -16.86
CA ASN A 53 1.03 5.57 -16.33
C ASN A 53 0.42 4.60 -15.29
N GLU A 54 0.45 3.29 -15.56
CA GLU A 54 0.01 2.27 -14.61
C GLU A 54 0.86 2.27 -13.34
N GLN A 55 2.18 2.41 -13.47
CA GLN A 55 3.09 2.49 -12.34
C GLN A 55 2.84 3.77 -11.52
N GLN A 56 2.64 4.91 -12.17
CA GLN A 56 2.33 6.17 -11.50
C GLN A 56 0.99 6.09 -10.75
N THR A 57 -0.02 5.44 -11.34
CA THR A 57 -1.31 5.22 -10.67
C THR A 57 -1.17 4.33 -9.44
N LYS A 58 -0.40 3.24 -9.54
CA LYS A 58 -0.12 2.36 -8.40
C LYS A 58 0.68 3.07 -7.30
N LEU A 59 1.63 3.93 -7.66
CA LEU A 59 2.37 4.74 -6.69
C LEU A 59 1.44 5.73 -5.97
N ALA A 60 0.59 6.45 -6.71
CA ALA A 60 -0.36 7.38 -6.10
C ALA A 60 -1.35 6.68 -5.15
N GLN A 61 -1.81 5.46 -5.50
CA GLN A 61 -2.64 4.65 -4.61
C GLN A 61 -1.91 4.24 -3.33
N LYS A 62 -0.64 3.83 -3.45
CA LYS A 62 0.20 3.50 -2.30
C LYS A 62 0.47 4.71 -1.41
N ASP A 63 0.76 5.86 -1.99
CA ASP A 63 0.98 7.09 -1.24
C ASP A 63 -0.28 7.51 -0.47
N GLN A 64 -1.46 7.35 -1.08
CA GLN A 64 -2.74 7.58 -0.42
C GLN A 64 -2.96 6.61 0.76
N GLU A 65 -2.70 5.32 0.57
CA GLU A 65 -2.81 4.30 1.62
C GLU A 65 -1.83 4.58 2.77
N ILE A 66 -0.58 4.97 2.47
CA ILE A 66 0.42 5.36 3.45
C ILE A 66 -0.06 6.57 4.26
N ALA A 67 -0.58 7.61 3.60
CA ALA A 67 -1.09 8.80 4.28
C ALA A 67 -2.28 8.47 5.21
N GLN A 68 -3.17 7.58 4.77
CA GLN A 68 -4.29 7.10 5.59
C GLN A 68 -3.81 6.33 6.82
N LEU A 69 -2.87 5.39 6.64
CA LEU A 69 -2.30 4.61 7.74
C LEU A 69 -1.54 5.50 8.72
N GLN A 70 -0.77 6.48 8.24
CA GLN A 70 -0.07 7.45 9.09
C GLN A 70 -1.05 8.27 9.94
N SER A 71 -2.16 8.73 9.35
CA SER A 71 -3.20 9.44 10.10
C SER A 71 -3.86 8.54 11.16
N GLN A 72 -4.14 7.27 10.84
CA GLN A 72 -4.69 6.31 11.81
C GLN A 72 -3.73 6.07 12.98
N ILE A 73 -2.44 5.92 12.70
CA ILE A 73 -1.41 5.74 13.73
C ILE A 73 -1.34 6.96 14.65
N GLN A 74 -1.32 8.18 14.09
CA GLN A 74 -1.29 9.42 14.88
C GLN A 74 -2.53 9.57 15.77
N ASN A 75 -3.71 9.24 15.24
CA ASN A 75 -4.95 9.26 16.01
C ASN A 75 -4.90 8.24 17.15
N PHE A 76 -4.45 7.02 16.86
CA PHE A 76 -4.32 5.96 17.86
C PHE A 76 -3.32 6.32 18.96
N ASP A 77 -2.17 6.91 18.62
CA ASP A 77 -1.20 7.38 19.61
C ASP A 77 -1.80 8.49 20.49
N THR A 78 -2.58 9.40 19.90
CA THR A 78 -3.27 10.45 20.64
C THR A 78 -4.32 9.88 21.60
N GLU A 79 -5.16 8.96 21.12
CA GLU A 79 -6.17 8.27 21.95
C GLU A 79 -5.53 7.48 23.09
N LYS A 80 -4.42 6.80 22.82
CA LYS A 80 -3.67 6.05 23.83
C LYS A 80 -3.09 6.96 24.91
N GLU A 81 -2.51 8.10 24.53
CA GLU A 81 -1.97 9.05 25.50
C GLU A 81 -3.08 9.74 26.32
N LEU A 82 -4.25 10.00 25.72
CA LEU A 82 -5.43 10.46 26.46
C LEU A 82 -5.91 9.41 27.46
N ALA A 83 -6.09 8.17 27.03
CA ALA A 83 -6.51 7.07 27.90
C ALA A 83 -5.54 6.85 29.07
N LYS A 84 -4.23 6.93 28.82
CA LYS A 84 -3.22 6.88 29.90
C LYS A 84 -3.40 8.01 30.90
N LYS A 85 -3.53 9.26 30.43
CA LYS A 85 -3.73 10.42 31.31
C LYS A 85 -5.00 10.31 32.13
N GLU A 86 -6.09 9.81 31.54
CA GLU A 86 -7.34 9.57 32.27
C GLU A 86 -7.16 8.52 33.37
N VAL A 87 -6.46 7.42 33.08
CA VAL A 87 -6.14 6.38 34.08
C VAL A 87 -5.22 6.92 35.18
N GLU A 88 -4.20 7.68 34.83
CA GLU A 88 -3.29 8.31 35.79
C GLU A 88 -4.02 9.31 36.69
N GLN A 89 -4.87 10.15 36.11
CA GLN A 89 -5.66 11.13 36.85
C GLN A 89 -6.64 10.46 37.80
N THR A 90 -7.41 9.49 37.32
CA THR A 90 -8.39 8.76 38.15
C THR A 90 -7.70 7.99 39.28
N SER A 91 -6.55 7.37 39.00
CA SER A 91 -5.72 6.72 40.02
C SER A 91 -5.20 7.72 41.06
N HIS A 92 -4.72 8.89 40.62
CA HIS A 92 -4.24 9.94 41.51
C HIS A 92 -5.36 10.47 42.42
N GLU A 93 -6.55 10.73 41.87
CA GLU A 93 -7.72 11.16 42.64
C GLU A 93 -8.14 10.10 43.67
N ALA A 94 -8.13 8.82 43.29
CA ALA A 94 -8.41 7.72 44.21
C ALA A 94 -7.38 7.62 45.34
N LEU A 95 -6.09 7.78 45.04
CA LEU A 95 -5.02 7.82 46.04
C LEU A 95 -5.20 8.99 47.01
N LEU A 96 -5.47 10.20 46.52
CA LEU A 96 -5.75 11.36 47.37
C LEU A 96 -6.97 11.16 48.28
N ALA A 97 -8.02 10.51 47.77
CA ALA A 97 -9.18 10.18 48.58
C ALA A 97 -8.83 9.19 49.70
N LYS A 98 -8.02 8.16 49.38
CA LYS A 98 -7.56 7.17 50.36
C LYS A 98 -6.63 7.76 51.39
N ASP A 99 -5.69 8.63 51.01
CA ASP A 99 -4.79 9.31 51.94
C ASP A 99 -5.56 10.17 52.95
N LYS A 100 -6.62 10.88 52.50
CA LYS A 100 -7.50 11.64 53.40
C LYS A 100 -8.26 10.73 54.38
N GLU A 101 -8.75 9.59 53.91
CA GLU A 101 -9.43 8.60 54.75
C GLU A 101 -8.48 8.03 55.80
N VAL A 102 -7.24 7.69 55.40
CA VAL A 102 -6.19 7.23 56.32
C VAL A 102 -5.89 8.28 57.37
N GLN A 103 -5.66 9.54 56.97
CA GLN A 103 -5.41 10.63 57.93
C GLN A 103 -6.58 10.82 58.91
N LEU A 104 -7.82 10.70 58.45
CA LEU A 104 -8.99 10.81 59.31
C LEU A 104 -9.01 9.68 60.36
N LEU A 105 -8.77 8.43 59.92
CA LEU A 105 -8.73 7.27 60.79
C LEU A 105 -7.56 7.33 61.79
N GLU A 106 -6.39 7.78 61.36
CA GLU A 106 -5.23 8.00 62.24
C GLU A 106 -5.53 9.02 63.34
N ASN A 107 -6.18 10.13 62.98
CA ASN A 107 -6.61 11.13 63.95
C ASN A 107 -7.64 10.56 64.94
N GLN A 108 -8.65 9.82 64.47
CA GLN A 108 -9.64 9.17 65.33
C GLN A 108 -9.00 8.17 66.30
N LEU A 109 -8.06 7.35 65.81
CA LEU A 109 -7.31 6.41 66.64
C LEU A 109 -6.47 7.12 67.70
N ALA A 110 -5.83 8.23 67.35
CA ALA A 110 -5.07 9.04 68.30
C ALA A 110 -5.97 9.62 69.39
N THR A 111 -7.14 10.17 69.03
CA THR A 111 -8.13 10.67 70.00
C THR A 111 -8.61 9.57 70.94
N LEU A 112 -8.99 8.40 70.41
CA LEU A 112 -9.45 7.26 71.22
C LEU A 112 -8.37 6.76 72.18
N ARG A 113 -7.10 6.73 71.76
CA ARG A 113 -5.97 6.37 72.64
C ARG A 113 -5.83 7.35 73.79
N LEU A 114 -5.86 8.65 73.51
CA LEU A 114 -5.78 9.68 74.55
C LEU A 114 -6.96 9.61 75.52
N GLU A 115 -8.18 9.37 75.03
CA GLU A 115 -9.36 9.19 75.88
C GLU A 115 -9.22 7.98 76.79
N HIS A 116 -8.73 6.85 76.26
CA HIS A 116 -8.51 5.64 77.05
C HIS A 116 -7.42 5.83 78.12
N GLU A 117 -6.29 6.46 77.78
CA GLU A 117 -5.22 6.79 78.72
C GLU A 117 -5.73 7.70 79.86
N ASN A 118 -6.53 8.72 79.53
CA ASN A 118 -7.13 9.61 80.51
C ASN A 118 -8.13 8.91 81.44
N GLN A 119 -8.84 7.89 80.95
CA GLN A 119 -9.75 7.09 81.78
C GLN A 119 -8.97 6.23 82.78
N LEU A 120 -7.89 5.59 82.33
CA LEU A 120 -7.03 4.75 83.19
C LEU A 120 -6.37 5.56 84.32
N GLN A 121 -5.99 6.82 84.08
CA GLN A 121 -5.41 7.69 85.12
C GLN A 121 -6.41 8.15 86.20
N LYS A 122 -7.72 8.07 85.93
CA LYS A 122 -8.78 8.50 86.86
C LYS A 122 -9.28 7.37 87.77
N THR A 123 -8.77 6.15 87.60
CA THR A 123 -9.15 4.96 88.36
C THR A 123 -8.05 4.60 89.36
#